data_AF-A0A3M1MLK2-F1
#
_entry.id   AF-A0A3M1MLK2-F1
#
_cell.length_a   1.000
_cell.length_b   1.000
_cell.length_c   1.000
_cell.angle_alpha   90.00
_cell.angle_beta   90.00
_cell.angle_gamma   90.00
#
_symmetry.space_group_name_H-M   'P 1'
#
loop_
_entity.id
_entity.type
_entity.pdbx_description
1 polymer ?
#
loop_
_entity_poly.entity_id
_entity_poly.type
_entity_poly.pdbx_seq_one_letter_code
_entity_poly.pdbx_strand_id
1 'polypeptide(L)' 'MNIEERIAKFLAAQAFGVVGASTNPAKYGNKVLRCYLQNQRRVVPVNPVAETIEGLPCVKSVADLPGEVKSISVITPPE' A
#
# COMPACT_ATOMS: atom_id res chain seq x y z
N MET A 1 7.57 18.85 13.40
CA MET A 1 6.70 17.68 13.58
C MET A 1 7.50 16.60 14.26
N ASN A 2 7.12 16.19 15.47
CA ASN A 2 7.76 15.11 16.20
C ASN A 2 7.39 13.73 15.61
N ILE A 3 7.93 12.65 16.16
CA ILE A 3 7.67 11.30 15.62
C ILE A 3 6.20 10.88 15.78
N GLU A 4 5.56 11.21 16.90
CA GLU A 4 4.16 10.86 17.17
C GLU A 4 3.22 11.56 16.19
N GLU A 5 3.43 12.85 15.95
CA GLU A 5 2.67 13.64 14.98
C GLU A 5 2.85 13.11 13.54
N ARG A 6 4.05 12.60 13.19
CA ARG A 6 4.29 11.94 11.89
C ARG A 6 3.51 10.65 11.75
N ILE A 7 3.51 9.82 12.79
CA ILE A 7 2.77 8.55 12.82
C ILE A 7 1.26 8.84 12.74
N ALA A 8 0.75 9.77 13.55
CA ALA A 8 -0.64 10.17 13.55
C ALA A 8 -1.08 10.69 12.17
N LYS A 9 -0.28 11.56 11.56
CA LYS A 9 -0.54 12.08 10.21
C LYS A 9 -0.61 10.97 9.16
N PHE A 10 0.31 10.00 9.21
CA PHE A 10 0.29 8.87 8.29
C PHE A 10 -0.98 8.03 8.45
N LEU A 11 -1.34 7.68 9.69
CA LEU A 11 -2.49 6.82 10.00
C LEU A 11 -3.85 7.51 9.80
N ALA A 12 -3.89 8.84 9.79
CA ALA A 12 -5.09 9.63 9.52
C ALA A 12 -5.48 9.68 8.03
N ALA A 13 -4.65 9.16 7.12
CA ALA A 13 -4.97 9.14 5.69
C ALA A 13 -6.22 8.29 5.40
N GLN A 14 -7.05 8.77 4.47
CA GLN A 14 -8.26 8.07 4.04
C GLN A 14 -7.96 6.89 3.11
N ALA A 15 -6.84 6.95 2.38
CA ALA A 15 -6.39 5.92 1.45
C ALA A 15 -4.88 5.69 1.55
N PHE A 16 -4.48 4.43 1.38
CA PHE A 16 -3.10 3.97 1.50
C PHE A 16 -2.60 3.33 0.21
N GLY A 17 -1.29 3.41 -0.04
CA GLY A 17 -0.61 2.68 -1.11
C GLY A 17 0.28 1.58 -0.53
N VAL A 18 0.32 0.41 -1.17
CA VAL A 18 1.27 -0.66 -0.81
C VAL A 18 2.19 -0.92 -1.98
N VAL A 19 3.42 -0.41 -1.88
CA VAL A 19 4.47 -0.58 -2.89
C VAL A 19 5.23 -1.87 -2.62
N GLY A 20 5.43 -2.66 -3.68
CA GLY A 20 5.92 -4.03 -3.54
C GLY A 20 4.81 -5.02 -3.16
N ALA A 21 3.54 -4.66 -3.40
CA ALA A 21 2.43 -5.60 -3.30
C ALA A 21 2.68 -6.83 -4.21
N SER A 22 2.15 -7.98 -3.83
CA SER A 22 2.43 -9.24 -4.52
C SER A 22 1.19 -10.14 -4.56
N THR A 23 1.01 -10.89 -5.63
CA THR A 23 0.01 -11.97 -5.73
C THR A 23 0.38 -13.19 -4.88
N ASN A 24 1.67 -13.37 -4.56
CA ASN A 24 2.11 -14.42 -3.66
C ASN A 24 1.83 -14.05 -2.18
N PRO A 25 1.01 -14.82 -1.45
CA PRO A 25 0.61 -14.54 -0.07
C PRO A 25 1.74 -14.69 0.97
N ALA A 26 2.84 -15.37 0.63
CA ALA A 26 3.99 -15.51 1.52
C ALA A 26 4.82 -14.22 1.61
N LYS A 27 4.80 -13.37 0.57
CA LYS A 27 5.58 -12.12 0.51
C LYS A 27 5.00 -11.05 1.44
N TYR A 28 5.88 -10.26 2.06
CA TYR A 28 5.49 -9.22 3.01
C TYR A 28 4.57 -8.15 2.41
N GLY A 29 4.79 -7.73 1.16
CA GLY A 29 3.91 -6.75 0.52
C GLY A 29 2.46 -7.24 0.41
N ASN A 30 2.24 -8.54 0.19
CA ASN A 30 0.90 -9.12 0.24
C ASN A 30 0.33 -9.14 1.67
N LYS A 31 1.14 -9.54 2.66
CA LYS A 31 0.72 -9.56 4.07
C LYS A 31 0.29 -8.17 4.55
N VAL A 32 1.02 -7.12 4.17
CA VAL A 32 0.66 -5.72 4.50
C VAL A 32 -0.63 -5.30 3.79
N LEU A 33 -0.78 -5.62 2.51
CA LEU A 33 -2.03 -5.36 1.77
C LEU A 33 -3.24 -5.99 2.46
N ARG A 34 -3.14 -7.27 2.83
CA ARG A 34 -4.21 -7.98 3.56
C ARG A 34 -4.48 -7.37 4.93
N CYS A 35 -3.47 -6.88 5.63
CA CYS A 35 -3.65 -6.17 6.90
C CYS A 35 -4.54 -4.93 6.73
N TYR A 36 -4.31 -4.11 5.69
CA TYR A 36 -5.17 -2.98 5.39
C TYR A 36 -6.62 -3.41 5.09
N LEU A 37 -6.79 -4.44 4.24
CA LEU A 37 -8.10 -4.98 3.87
C LEU A 37 -8.88 -5.51 5.07
N GLN A 38 -8.23 -6.30 5.94
CA GLN A 38 -8.83 -6.86 7.15
C GLN A 38 -9.27 -5.78 8.14
N ASN A 39 -8.58 -4.63 8.15
CA ASN A 39 -8.92 -3.48 8.97
C ASN A 39 -9.85 -2.48 8.25
N GLN A 40 -10.48 -2.89 7.14
CA GLN A 40 -11.44 -2.09 6.37
C GLN A 40 -10.87 -0.73 5.92
N ARG A 41 -9.55 -0.68 5.67
CA ARG A 41 -8.87 0.52 5.18
C ARG A 41 -8.84 0.50 3.65
N ARG A 42 -9.10 1.66 3.03
CA ARG A 42 -8.94 1.83 1.58
C ARG A 42 -7.46 1.75 1.23
N VAL A 43 -7.10 0.82 0.35
CA VAL A 43 -5.71 0.58 -0.04
C VAL A 43 -5.63 0.28 -1.53
N VAL A 44 -4.56 0.75 -2.17
CA VAL A 44 -4.26 0.48 -3.58
C VAL A 44 -2.91 -0.25 -3.68
N PRO A 45 -2.88 -1.48 -4.22
CA PRO A 45 -1.62 -2.18 -4.44
C PRO A 45 -0.83 -1.57 -5.60
N VAL A 46 0.49 -1.53 -5.45
CA VAL A 46 1.44 -1.09 -6.49
C VAL A 46 2.39 -2.24 -6.81
N ASN A 47 2.36 -2.70 -8.06
CA ASN A 47 3.22 -3.75 -8.60
C ASN A 47 3.41 -3.52 -10.11
N PRO A 48 4.63 -3.58 -10.66
CA PRO A 48 4.88 -3.30 -12.07
C PRO A 48 4.18 -4.26 -13.07
N VAL A 49 3.82 -5.47 -12.62
CA VAL A 49 3.39 -6.58 -13.48
C VAL A 49 1.94 -6.99 -13.21
N ALA A 50 1.54 -7.11 -11.95
CA ALA A 50 0.22 -7.61 -11.59
C ALA A 50 -0.88 -6.59 -11.92
N GLU A 51 -1.96 -7.04 -12.57
CA GLU A 51 -3.14 -6.20 -12.82
C GLU A 51 -4.11 -6.18 -11.63
N THR A 52 -4.17 -7.29 -10.87
CA THR A 52 -5.00 -7.43 -9.67
C THR A 52 -4.28 -8.17 -8.56
N ILE A 53 -4.51 -7.77 -7.31
CA ILE A 53 -3.97 -8.42 -6.10
C ILE A 53 -5.04 -8.39 -5.01
N GLU A 54 -5.34 -9.54 -4.39
CA GLU A 54 -6.42 -9.68 -3.39
C GLU A 54 -7.78 -9.14 -3.89
N GLY A 55 -8.05 -9.25 -5.19
CA GLY A 55 -9.28 -8.75 -5.82
C GLY A 55 -9.32 -7.23 -6.05
N LEU A 56 -8.27 -6.49 -5.68
CA LEU A 56 -8.16 -5.05 -5.94
C LEU A 56 -7.41 -4.78 -7.26
N PRO A 57 -7.81 -3.75 -8.03
CA PRO A 57 -7.02 -3.23 -9.14
C PRO A 57 -5.64 -2.78 -8.65
N CYS A 58 -4.59 -3.13 -9.41
CA CYS A 58 -3.21 -2.81 -9.08
C CYS A 58 -2.64 -1.83 -10.10
N VAL A 59 -1.95 -0.81 -9.59
CA VAL A 59 -1.27 0.18 -10.42
C VAL A 59 0.21 -0.17 -10.59
N LYS A 60 0.81 0.26 -11.70
CA LYS A 60 2.19 -0.13 -12.06
C LYS A 60 3.25 0.63 -11.26
N SER A 61 2.98 1.89 -10.94
CA SER A 61 3.91 2.76 -10.23
C SER A 61 3.23 3.66 -9.21
N VAL A 62 4.03 4.31 -8.37
CA VAL A 62 3.55 5.30 -7.39
C VAL A 62 2.92 6.51 -8.09
N ALA A 63 3.38 6.87 -9.29
CA ALA A 63 2.83 7.99 -10.07
C ALA A 63 1.41 7.71 -10.57
N ASP A 64 1.03 6.44 -10.68
CA ASP A 64 -0.29 6.01 -11.12
C ASP A 64 -1.30 5.92 -9.96
N LEU A 65 -0.88 6.20 -8.72
CA LEU A 65 -1.78 6.18 -7.57
C LEU A 65 -2.83 7.30 -7.66
N PRO A 66 -4.08 7.04 -7.26
CA PRO A 66 -5.10 8.08 -7.14
C PRO A 66 -4.65 9.22 -6.21
N GLY A 67 -5.01 10.45 -6.54
CA GLY A 67 -4.57 11.65 -5.80
C GLY A 67 -4.98 11.69 -4.32
N GLU A 68 -5.96 10.90 -3.91
CA GLU A 68 -6.39 10.71 -2.52
C GLU A 68 -5.44 9.84 -1.68
N VAL A 69 -4.56 9.05 -2.30
CA VAL A 69 -3.58 8.22 -1.60
C VAL A 69 -2.47 9.13 -1.08
N LYS A 70 -2.46 9.36 0.24
CA LYS A 70 -1.50 10.27 0.90
C LYS A 70 -0.45 9.57 1.76
N SER A 71 -0.64 8.28 2.04
CA SER A 71 0.22 7.47 2.89
C SER A 71 0.60 6.18 2.18
N ILE A 72 1.89 5.86 2.13
CA ILE A 72 2.41 4.70 1.37
C ILE A 72 3.30 3.84 2.26
N SER A 73 3.07 2.53 2.25
CA SER A 73 4.00 1.53 2.76
C SER A 73 4.86 0.99 1.62
N VAL A 74 6.18 1.01 1.79
CA VAL A 74 7.14 0.52 0.80
C VAL A 74 7.78 -0.77 1.28
N ILE A 75 7.52 -1.87 0.57
CA ILE A 75 7.99 -3.23 0.89
C ILE A 75 8.69 -3.81 -0.34
N THR A 76 9.77 -3.16 -0.73
CA THR A 76 10.66 -3.59 -1.81
C THR A 76 12.01 -4.03 -1.24
N PRO A 77 12.81 -4.83 -1.97
CA PRO A 77 14.20 -5.06 -1.62
C PRO A 77 14.97 -3.73 -1.45
N PRO A 78 15.94 -3.66 -0.52
CA PRO A 78 16.81 -2.51 -0.36
C PRO A 78 17.94 -2.61 -1.41
N GLU A 79 17.66 -2.12 -2.61
CA GLU A 79 18.68 -1.83 -3.63
C GLU A 79 18.71 -0.32 -3.88
#